data_AF-A0A6L4Z7E8-F1
#
_entry.id   AF-A0A6L4Z7E8-F1
#
_cell.length_a   1.000
_cell.length_b   1.000
_cell.length_c   1.000
_cell.angle_alpha   90.00
_cell.angle_beta   90.00
_cell.angle_gamma   90.00
#
_symmetry.space_group_name_H-M   'P 1'
#
loop_
_entity.id
_entity.type
_entity.pdbx_description
1 polymer ?
#
loop_
_entity_poly.entity_id
_entity_poly.type
_entity_poly.pdbx_seq_one_letter_code
_entity_poly.pdbx_strand_id
1 'polypeptide(L)'
;MPQKLNEFSNGGFIEFDSGCFDGWCVFVTIPGNDRFAPTDARYFTRLKELGEKFGPQKIYDDFVVIYNRTSKFADLKVFELIAVLSRFYNSDAEEMELWLNVIYAGMIAEENKENAILKKRIKRLGVHQVLIEGLSPEKASVYSKGKKWKELDEIMKQKGF
;
A
#
# COMPACT_ATOMS: atom_id res chain seq x y z
N MET A 1 12.10 15.87 9.43
CA MET A 1 11.08 16.07 10.48
C MET A 1 9.92 15.18 10.11
N PRO A 2 9.36 14.41 11.07
CA PRO A 2 8.22 13.55 10.79
C PRO A 2 7.03 14.37 10.28
N GLN A 3 6.36 13.87 9.24
CA GLN A 3 5.14 14.43 8.68
C GLN A 3 3.99 13.46 8.94
N LYS A 4 3.17 13.75 9.94
CA LYS A 4 1.93 13.01 10.20
C LYS A 4 0.99 13.14 8.99
N LEU A 5 0.48 12.02 8.50
CA LEU A 5 -0.39 11.97 7.32
C LEU A 5 -1.86 11.77 7.70
N ASN A 6 -2.12 10.83 8.61
CA ASN A 6 -3.47 10.51 9.07
C ASN A 6 -3.43 9.95 10.50
N GLU A 7 -4.57 10.01 11.17
CA GLU A 7 -4.81 9.43 12.50
C GLU A 7 -5.98 8.45 12.42
N PHE A 8 -5.79 7.27 12.97
CA PHE A 8 -6.79 6.21 13.03
C PHE A 8 -7.75 6.47 14.19
N SER A 9 -8.97 5.94 14.09
CA SER A 9 -10.01 6.06 15.12
C SER A 9 -9.57 5.57 16.51
N ASN A 10 -8.64 4.61 16.56
CA ASN A 10 -8.09 4.07 17.80
C ASN A 10 -6.99 4.94 18.42
N GLY A 11 -6.60 6.06 17.80
CA GLY A 11 -5.51 6.95 18.26
C GLY A 11 -4.13 6.59 17.71
N GLY A 12 -4.04 5.55 16.86
CA GLY A 12 -2.84 5.28 16.08
C GLY A 12 -2.67 6.28 14.95
N PHE A 13 -1.51 6.31 14.31
CA PHE A 13 -1.28 7.21 13.18
C PHE A 13 -0.26 6.66 12.20
N ILE A 14 -0.28 7.26 11.00
CA ILE A 14 0.67 7.01 9.92
C ILE A 14 1.38 8.32 9.57
N GLU A 15 2.68 8.23 9.34
CA GLU A 15 3.54 9.38 9.04
C GLU A 15 4.61 9.03 8.02
N PHE A 16 5.14 10.07 7.36
CA PHE A 16 6.44 9.98 6.70
C PHE A 16 7.54 10.46 7.63
N ASP A 17 8.69 9.81 7.58
CA ASP A 17 9.91 10.30 8.20
C ASP A 17 11.14 9.85 7.41
N SER A 18 12.31 10.35 7.79
CA SER A 18 13.58 9.95 7.19
C SER A 18 13.84 8.45 7.40
N GLY A 19 13.88 7.70 6.29
CA GLY A 19 14.37 6.33 6.27
C GLY A 19 15.86 6.27 5.92
N CYS A 20 16.35 5.06 5.62
CA CYS A 20 17.74 4.86 5.20
C CYS A 20 18.07 5.43 3.81
N PHE A 21 17.04 5.70 2.99
CA PHE A 21 17.21 6.05 1.57
C PHE A 21 16.66 7.43 1.21
N ASP A 22 15.52 7.82 1.78
CA ASP A 22 14.86 9.10 1.50
C ASP A 22 13.95 9.53 2.67
N GLY A 23 13.31 10.70 2.53
CA GLY A 23 12.36 11.26 3.48
C GLY A 23 10.94 10.71 3.40
N TRP A 24 10.71 9.61 2.68
CA TRP A 24 9.37 9.07 2.37
C TRP A 24 9.10 7.72 3.03
N CYS A 25 9.88 7.36 4.05
CA CYS A 25 9.68 6.11 4.76
C CYS A 25 8.36 6.17 5.55
N VAL A 26 7.48 5.21 5.28
CA VAL A 26 6.19 5.09 5.97
C VAL A 26 6.43 4.50 7.36
N PHE A 27 5.94 5.18 8.38
CA PHE A 27 5.87 4.65 9.74
C PHE A 27 4.44 4.58 10.23
N VAL A 28 4.16 3.53 10.99
CA VAL A 28 2.89 3.30 11.66
C VAL A 28 3.16 3.25 13.16
N THR A 29 2.33 3.96 13.91
CA THR A 29 2.27 3.87 15.37
C THR A 29 0.88 3.38 15.75
N ILE A 30 0.82 2.25 16.47
CA ILE A 30 -0.42 1.72 17.04
C ILE A 30 -0.45 2.13 18.51
N PRO A 31 -1.60 2.53 19.08
CA PRO A 31 -1.69 2.89 20.50
C PRO A 31 -1.11 1.79 21.40
N GLY A 32 -0.25 2.18 22.34
CA GLY A 32 0.38 1.27 23.28
C GLY A 32 1.44 0.32 22.68
N ASN A 33 1.78 0.48 21.40
CA ASN A 33 2.80 -0.31 20.72
C ASN A 33 3.91 0.58 20.16
N ASP A 34 5.05 -0.05 19.85
CA ASP A 34 6.17 0.63 19.22
C ASP A 34 5.86 1.03 17.78
N ARG A 35 6.44 2.16 17.39
CA ARG A 35 6.50 2.64 16.01
C ARG A 35 7.23 1.62 15.13
N PHE A 36 6.68 1.31 13.95
CA PHE A 36 7.32 0.40 13.00
C PHE A 36 7.17 0.85 11.55
N ALA A 37 8.11 0.44 10.70
CA ALA A 37 8.02 0.60 9.25
C ALA A 37 7.51 -0.71 8.62
N PRO A 38 6.31 -0.72 7.99
CA PRO A 38 5.78 -1.92 7.33
C PRO A 38 6.56 -2.25 6.06
N THR A 39 6.92 -3.52 5.89
CA THR A 39 7.55 -4.02 4.66
C THR A 39 6.52 -4.46 3.64
N ASP A 40 6.89 -4.47 2.35
CA ASP A 40 6.06 -5.00 1.25
C ASP A 40 5.57 -6.42 1.53
N ALA A 41 6.46 -7.30 2.00
CA ALA A 41 6.08 -8.65 2.40
C ALA A 41 5.01 -8.65 3.50
N ARG A 42 5.16 -7.80 4.54
CA ARG A 42 4.22 -7.77 5.68
C ARG A 42 2.82 -7.40 5.24
N TYR A 43 2.63 -6.27 4.55
CA TYR A 43 1.28 -5.87 4.16
C TYR A 43 0.73 -6.75 3.03
N PHE A 44 1.56 -7.32 2.15
CA PHE A 44 1.10 -8.33 1.19
C PHE A 44 0.56 -9.59 1.87
N THR A 45 1.22 -10.07 2.93
CA THR A 45 0.73 -11.23 3.70
C THR A 45 -0.65 -10.92 4.28
N ARG A 46 -0.81 -9.76 4.93
CA ARG A 46 -2.09 -9.40 5.54
C ARG A 46 -3.20 -9.20 4.51
N LEU A 47 -2.91 -8.53 3.38
CA LEU A 47 -3.88 -8.40 2.29
C LEU A 47 -4.28 -9.75 1.69
N LYS A 48 -3.34 -10.71 1.59
CA LYS A 48 -3.64 -12.07 1.11
C LYS A 48 -4.57 -12.81 2.06
N GLU A 49 -4.28 -12.82 3.35
CA GLU A 49 -5.11 -13.46 4.38
C GLU A 49 -6.52 -12.85 4.43
N LEU A 50 -6.62 -11.51 4.35
CA LEU A 50 -7.92 -10.83 4.22
C LEU A 50 -8.62 -11.21 2.90
N GLY A 51 -7.86 -11.39 1.82
CA GLY A 51 -8.38 -11.82 0.52
C GLY A 51 -8.98 -13.22 0.57
N GLU A 52 -8.39 -14.15 1.32
CA GLU A 52 -8.94 -15.48 1.55
C GLU A 52 -10.30 -15.43 2.28
N LYS A 53 -10.50 -14.43 3.14
CA LYS A 53 -11.74 -14.24 3.92
C LYS A 53 -12.84 -13.48 3.17
N PHE A 54 -12.48 -12.40 2.46
CA PHE A 54 -13.44 -11.46 1.87
C PHE A 54 -13.50 -11.49 0.34
N GLY A 55 -12.63 -12.29 -0.29
CA GLY A 55 -12.48 -12.37 -1.74
C GLY A 55 -11.33 -11.46 -2.22
N PRO A 56 -10.31 -12.02 -2.89
CA PRO A 56 -9.14 -11.23 -3.30
C PRO A 56 -9.47 -10.17 -4.36
N GLN A 57 -10.43 -10.46 -5.25
CA GLN A 57 -10.89 -9.49 -6.25
C GLN A 57 -11.50 -8.25 -5.59
N LYS A 58 -12.30 -8.41 -4.53
CA LYS A 58 -12.91 -7.29 -3.81
C LYS A 58 -11.85 -6.35 -3.25
N ILE A 59 -10.83 -6.89 -2.59
CA ILE A 59 -9.72 -6.11 -2.03
C ILE A 59 -8.94 -5.42 -3.15
N TYR A 60 -8.69 -6.12 -4.26
CA TYR A 60 -8.02 -5.55 -5.42
C TYR A 60 -8.81 -4.37 -6.00
N ASP A 61 -10.13 -4.49 -6.13
CA ASP A 61 -10.99 -3.43 -6.65
C ASP A 61 -10.99 -2.21 -5.73
N ASP A 62 -11.14 -2.40 -4.42
CA ASP A 62 -11.05 -1.32 -3.42
C ASP A 62 -9.67 -0.63 -3.48
N PHE A 63 -8.59 -1.41 -3.61
CA PHE A 63 -7.24 -0.90 -3.83
C PHE A 63 -7.12 -0.08 -5.13
N VAL A 64 -7.70 -0.55 -6.25
CA VAL A 64 -7.65 0.16 -7.54
C VAL A 64 -8.38 1.51 -7.45
N VAL A 65 -9.49 1.58 -6.71
CA VAL A 65 -10.21 2.84 -6.46
C VAL A 65 -9.30 3.87 -5.76
N ILE A 66 -8.51 3.43 -4.76
CA ILE A 66 -7.52 4.26 -4.06
C ILE A 66 -6.36 4.63 -5.00
N TYR A 67 -5.78 3.64 -5.68
CA TYR A 67 -4.67 3.79 -6.63
C TYR A 67 -4.95 4.88 -7.68
N ASN A 68 -6.17 4.90 -8.24
CA ASN A 68 -6.57 5.86 -9.26
C ASN A 68 -6.66 7.30 -8.72
N ARG A 69 -6.82 7.48 -7.40
CA ARG A 69 -6.86 8.79 -6.73
C ARG A 69 -5.51 9.20 -6.12
N THR A 70 -4.55 8.29 -6.05
CA THR A 70 -3.21 8.59 -5.53
C THR A 70 -2.45 9.53 -6.45
N SER A 71 -1.90 10.60 -5.87
CA SER A 71 -0.93 11.48 -6.52
C SER A 71 0.38 11.53 -5.70
N LYS A 72 1.29 12.44 -6.04
CA LYS A 72 2.47 12.72 -5.20
C LYS A 72 2.15 13.45 -3.89
N PHE A 73 0.91 13.86 -3.65
CA PHE A 73 0.49 14.52 -2.43
C PHE A 73 -0.50 13.64 -1.65
N ALA A 74 -0.39 13.67 -0.33
CA ALA A 74 -1.40 13.12 0.56
C ALA A 74 -2.69 13.94 0.45
N ASP A 75 -3.82 13.26 0.34
CA ASP A 75 -5.15 13.85 0.21
C ASP A 75 -6.07 13.27 1.27
N LEU A 76 -6.60 14.14 2.12
CA LEU A 76 -7.54 13.80 3.19
C LEU A 76 -8.77 13.05 2.66
N LYS A 77 -9.23 13.38 1.45
CA LYS A 77 -10.38 12.69 0.84
C LYS A 77 -10.09 11.23 0.52
N VAL A 78 -8.82 10.88 0.26
CA VAL A 78 -8.42 9.49 0.04
C VAL A 78 -8.37 8.74 1.36
N PHE A 79 -7.94 9.38 2.45
CA PHE A 79 -8.01 8.80 3.79
C PHE A 79 -9.46 8.56 4.25
N GLU A 80 -10.36 9.52 4.04
CA GLU A 80 -11.80 9.37 4.29
C GLU A 80 -12.40 8.23 3.46
N LEU A 81 -12.03 8.14 2.18
CA LEU A 81 -12.44 7.04 1.31
C LEU A 81 -11.97 5.68 1.85
N ILE A 82 -10.72 5.57 2.31
CA ILE A 82 -10.19 4.34 2.91
C ILE A 82 -11.04 3.95 4.13
N ALA A 83 -11.31 4.90 5.03
CA ALA A 83 -12.14 4.64 6.20
C ALA A 83 -13.56 4.16 5.83
N VAL A 84 -14.14 4.68 4.75
CA VAL A 84 -15.45 4.23 4.24
C VAL A 84 -15.37 2.81 3.67
N LEU A 85 -14.39 2.52 2.81
CA LEU A 85 -14.21 1.20 2.20
C LEU A 85 -13.96 0.11 3.26
N SER A 86 -13.18 0.43 4.29
CA SER A 86 -12.81 -0.51 5.35
C SER A 86 -13.99 -0.98 6.20
N ARG A 87 -15.07 -0.19 6.33
CA ARG A 87 -16.28 -0.59 7.08
C ARG A 87 -16.96 -1.84 6.51
N PHE A 88 -16.73 -2.16 5.25
CA PHE A 88 -17.28 -3.35 4.60
C PHE A 88 -16.52 -4.66 4.94
N TYR A 89 -15.52 -4.59 5.82
CA TYR A 89 -14.71 -5.73 6.27
C TYR A 89 -15.04 -6.19 7.70
N ASN A 90 -16.20 -5.80 8.24
CA ASN A 90 -16.74 -6.27 9.52
C ASN A 90 -15.74 -6.16 10.69
N SER A 91 -15.46 -7.27 11.38
CA SER A 91 -14.50 -7.37 12.49
C SER A 91 -13.07 -6.96 12.12
N ASP A 92 -12.74 -6.96 10.83
CA ASP A 92 -11.40 -6.68 10.31
C ASP A 92 -11.32 -5.26 9.70
N ALA A 93 -12.34 -4.42 9.93
CA ALA A 93 -12.39 -3.07 9.39
C ALA A 93 -11.17 -2.22 9.79
N GLU A 94 -10.78 -2.25 11.07
CA GLU A 94 -9.60 -1.51 11.54
C GLU A 94 -8.31 -2.00 10.90
N GLU A 95 -8.17 -3.31 10.73
CA GLU A 95 -7.01 -3.90 10.08
C GLU A 95 -6.96 -3.53 8.59
N MET A 96 -8.10 -3.59 7.90
CA MET A 96 -8.17 -3.19 6.49
C MET A 96 -7.85 -1.71 6.31
N GLU A 97 -8.40 -0.84 7.17
CA GLU A 97 -8.09 0.59 7.19
C GLU A 97 -6.59 0.82 7.33
N LEU A 98 -5.94 0.13 8.27
CA LEU A 98 -4.50 0.21 8.47
C LEU A 98 -3.73 -0.14 7.19
N TRP A 99 -4.00 -1.29 6.57
CA TRP A 99 -3.21 -1.74 5.42
C TRP A 99 -3.48 -0.94 4.14
N LEU A 100 -4.71 -0.46 3.95
CA LEU A 100 -5.04 0.46 2.86
C LEU A 100 -4.36 1.83 3.05
N ASN A 101 -4.28 2.35 4.28
CA ASN A 101 -3.50 3.55 4.59
C ASN A 101 -2.01 3.35 4.31
N VAL A 102 -1.44 2.22 4.76
CA VAL A 102 -0.02 1.88 4.54
C VAL A 102 0.31 1.83 3.05
N ILE A 103 -0.49 1.13 2.25
CA ILE A 103 -0.21 1.04 0.82
C ILE A 103 -0.47 2.37 0.09
N TYR A 104 -1.44 3.18 0.53
CA TYR A 104 -1.66 4.52 0.01
C TYR A 104 -0.45 5.43 0.25
N ALA A 105 0.06 5.48 1.48
CA ALA A 105 1.27 6.21 1.81
C ALA A 105 2.48 5.68 1.03
N GLY A 106 2.60 4.36 0.87
CA GLY A 106 3.63 3.73 0.05
C GLY A 106 3.56 4.13 -1.43
N MET A 107 2.36 4.30 -1.99
CA MET A 107 2.21 4.81 -3.35
C MET A 107 2.62 6.28 -3.49
N ILE A 108 2.29 7.12 -2.51
CA ILE A 108 2.76 8.53 -2.47
C ILE A 108 4.29 8.58 -2.39
N ALA A 109 4.91 7.72 -1.57
CA ALA A 109 6.37 7.62 -1.48
C ALA A 109 7.00 7.29 -2.85
N GLU A 110 6.46 6.29 -3.56
CA GLU A 110 6.94 5.94 -4.90
C GLU A 110 6.73 7.08 -5.92
N GLU A 111 5.63 7.83 -5.82
CA GLU A 111 5.39 9.03 -6.66
C GLU A 111 6.46 10.10 -6.46
N ASN A 112 6.92 10.31 -5.23
CA ASN A 112 7.92 11.32 -4.90
C ASN A 112 9.37 10.86 -5.04
N LYS A 113 9.61 9.55 -5.13
CA LYS A 113 10.95 9.00 -5.26
C LYS A 113 11.66 9.52 -6.51
N GLU A 114 12.82 10.13 -6.31
CA GLU A 114 13.64 10.68 -7.38
C GLU A 114 14.10 9.56 -8.32
N ASN A 115 14.09 9.83 -9.62
CA ASN A 115 14.47 8.87 -10.68
C ASN A 115 13.62 7.60 -10.77
N ALA A 116 12.58 7.42 -9.94
CA ALA A 116 11.63 6.33 -10.10
C ALA A 116 10.80 6.55 -11.37
N ILE A 117 10.89 5.62 -12.33
CA ILE A 117 10.20 5.73 -13.63
C ILE A 117 8.77 5.18 -13.54
N LEU A 118 8.59 4.06 -12.86
CA LEU A 118 7.29 3.36 -12.78
C LEU A 118 6.38 3.88 -11.67
N LYS A 119 6.94 4.63 -10.71
CA LYS A 119 6.21 5.27 -9.60
C LYS A 119 5.27 4.27 -8.89
N LYS A 120 4.05 4.69 -8.53
CA LYS A 120 3.08 3.85 -7.81
C LYS A 120 2.69 2.56 -8.54
N ARG A 121 2.96 2.43 -9.85
CA ARG A 121 2.65 1.20 -10.61
C ARG A 121 3.37 -0.03 -10.05
N ILE A 122 4.53 0.15 -9.42
CA ILE A 122 5.23 -0.93 -8.70
C ILE A 122 4.38 -1.51 -7.58
N LYS A 123 3.71 -0.66 -6.80
CA LYS A 123 2.81 -1.11 -5.72
C LYS A 123 1.61 -1.85 -6.29
N ARG A 124 1.01 -1.35 -7.38
CA ARG A 124 -0.10 -2.03 -8.06
C ARG A 124 0.31 -3.39 -8.62
N LEU A 125 1.50 -3.51 -9.19
CA LEU A 125 2.01 -4.81 -9.67
C LEU A 125 2.11 -5.82 -8.53
N GLY A 126 2.70 -5.45 -7.39
CA GLY A 126 2.82 -6.35 -6.25
C GLY A 126 1.45 -6.79 -5.69
N VAL A 127 0.49 -5.86 -5.55
CA VAL A 127 -0.87 -6.20 -5.10
C VAL A 127 -1.59 -7.10 -6.11
N HIS A 128 -1.48 -6.81 -7.40
CA HIS A 128 -2.06 -7.65 -8.45
C HIS A 128 -1.48 -9.07 -8.41
N GLN A 129 -0.16 -9.20 -8.26
CA GLN A 129 0.50 -10.50 -8.16
C GLN A 129 0.00 -11.31 -6.96
N VAL A 130 -0.21 -10.68 -5.82
CA VAL A 130 -0.64 -11.37 -4.60
C VAL A 130 -2.12 -11.74 -4.66
N LEU A 131 -2.99 -10.79 -5.01
CA LEU A 131 -4.44 -10.99 -4.95
C LEU A 131 -5.00 -11.68 -6.20
N ILE A 132 -4.52 -11.32 -7.39
CA ILE A 132 -5.08 -11.82 -8.66
C ILE A 132 -4.31 -13.04 -9.16
N GLU A 133 -2.99 -13.01 -9.09
CA GLU A 133 -2.15 -14.14 -9.57
C GLU A 133 -1.86 -15.19 -8.49
N GLY A 134 -2.25 -14.93 -7.24
CA GLY A 134 -2.05 -15.86 -6.12
C GLY A 134 -0.58 -16.06 -5.73
N LEU A 135 0.33 -15.18 -6.16
CA LEU A 135 1.75 -15.25 -5.83
C LEU A 135 1.96 -15.14 -4.32
N SER A 136 3.02 -15.75 -3.80
CA SER A 136 3.33 -15.60 -2.37
C SER A 136 3.78 -14.16 -2.07
N PRO A 137 3.43 -13.60 -0.90
CA PRO A 137 3.85 -12.27 -0.46
C PRO A 137 5.37 -12.06 -0.56
N GLU A 138 6.15 -13.07 -0.19
CA GLU A 138 7.61 -13.03 -0.20
C GLU A 138 8.12 -12.87 -1.64
N LYS A 139 7.59 -13.67 -2.57
CA LYS A 139 7.96 -13.60 -3.99
C LYS A 139 7.55 -12.27 -4.61
N ALA A 140 6.33 -11.79 -4.34
CA ALA A 140 5.84 -10.51 -4.86
C ALA A 140 6.68 -9.33 -4.34
N SER A 141 7.05 -9.34 -3.05
CA SER A 141 7.82 -8.25 -2.41
C SER A 141 9.21 -8.01 -2.99
N VAL A 142 9.80 -9.03 -3.63
CA VAL A 142 11.12 -8.95 -4.26
C VAL A 142 11.07 -9.07 -5.79
N TYR A 143 9.88 -9.21 -6.39
CA TYR A 143 9.73 -9.52 -7.80
C TYR A 143 10.41 -8.50 -8.72
N SER A 144 10.32 -7.21 -8.38
CA SER A 144 10.87 -6.11 -9.17
C SER A 144 12.37 -5.89 -8.97
N LYS A 145 12.99 -6.48 -7.94
CA LYS A 145 14.42 -6.26 -7.63
C LYS A 145 15.29 -6.76 -8.78
N GLY A 146 16.15 -5.88 -9.28
CA GLY A 146 17.10 -6.18 -10.36
C GLY A 146 16.49 -6.22 -11.77
N LYS A 147 15.16 -6.06 -11.92
CA LYS A 147 14.51 -5.99 -13.24
C LYS A 147 14.63 -4.60 -13.86
N LYS A 148 14.70 -4.55 -15.19
CA LYS A 148 14.69 -3.28 -15.93
C LYS A 148 13.28 -2.70 -15.93
N TRP A 149 13.16 -1.39 -15.81
CA TRP A 149 11.85 -0.73 -15.78
C TRP A 149 11.01 -0.99 -17.04
N LYS A 150 11.64 -1.14 -18.22
CA LYS A 150 10.96 -1.44 -19.49
C LYS A 150 10.27 -2.81 -19.49
N GLU A 151 10.94 -3.82 -18.95
CA GLU A 151 10.38 -5.16 -18.79
C GLU A 151 9.15 -5.13 -17.87
N LEU A 152 9.28 -4.44 -16.74
CA LEU A 152 8.18 -4.26 -15.80
C LEU A 152 7.01 -3.48 -16.42
N ASP A 153 7.29 -2.43 -17.19
CA ASP A 153 6.27 -1.65 -17.90
C ASP A 153 5.46 -2.52 -18.89
N GLU A 154 6.13 -3.37 -19.65
CA GLU A 154 5.48 -4.31 -20.58
C GLU A 154 4.59 -5.32 -19.83
N ILE A 155 5.09 -5.87 -18.71
CA ILE A 155 4.34 -6.79 -17.86
C ILE A 155 3.08 -6.12 -17.28
N MET A 156 3.19 -4.88 -16.81
CA MET A 156 2.06 -4.12 -16.27
C MET A 156 1.02 -3.84 -17.36
N LYS A 157 1.44 -3.44 -18.56
CA LYS A 157 0.55 -3.19 -19.70
C LYS A 157 -0.23 -4.45 -20.10
N GLN A 158 0.41 -5.61 -20.12
CA GLN A 158 -0.25 -6.90 -20.38
C GLN A 158 -1.32 -7.24 -19.33
N LYS A 159 -1.17 -6.73 -18.11
CA LYS A 159 -2.15 -6.87 -17.02
C LYS A 159 -3.20 -5.75 -17.01
N GLY A 160 -3.15 -4.84 -17.98
CA GLY A 160 -4.13 -3.76 -18.15
C GLY A 160 -3.85 -2.49 -17.36
N PHE A 161 -2.60 -2.19 -16.97
CA PHE A 161 -2.26 -0.96 -16.25
C PHE A 161 -0.83 -0.43 -16.41
#